data_AF-A0A7C8MXQ5-F1
#
_entry.id   AF-A0A7C8MXQ5-F1
#
_cell.length_a   1.000
_cell.length_b   1.000
_cell.length_c   1.000
_cell.angle_alpha   90.00
_cell.angle_beta   90.00
_cell.angle_gamma   90.00
#
_symmetry.space_group_name_H-M   'P 1'
#
loop_
_entity.id
_entity.type
_entity.pdbx_description
1 polymer ?
#
loop_
_entity_poly.entity_id
_entity_poly.type
_entity_poly.pdbx_seq_one_letter_code
_entity_poly.pdbx_strand_id
1 'polypeptide(L)'
;MSGSSMRNLAMIKAICGFASYTNVVIATTMWPTAPTCAEKATLESREANLLSDERFFGFFTARGARVLRHNEEGSRDFTREAASAKRIVDYLVQQSKTHALDVLQLQREIVDEEKMLGETAAGVAAAGELYKERIAHEHQLMKLRAEMAHHLNKSNSEYTTQLRELEADAEKKLKKAQDDRGKLKQRMEDLHDNELKGLKGKMEEIDRLFRKEVLARKEELCEMEESLSEMRKNLARKSLKPRAEHEKAVSDARERVEKIHNDHQRFSEQFKDILMSDGQMDNVVNGAVNGIAAGVTSGIIAAAVAGLMCTVM
;
A
#
# COMPACT_ATOMS: atom_id res chain seq x y z
N MET A 1 -20.53 7.17 25.18
CA MET A 1 -21.22 6.97 23.89
C MET A 1 -22.71 6.80 24.17
N SER A 2 -23.60 7.28 23.30
CA SER A 2 -25.07 7.20 23.47
C SER A 2 -25.65 6.00 22.70
N GLY A 3 -26.97 5.77 22.82
CA GLY A 3 -27.66 4.60 22.27
C GLY A 3 -27.49 4.38 20.76
N SER A 4 -27.43 5.44 19.95
CA SER A 4 -27.20 5.31 18.50
C SER A 4 -25.80 4.82 18.17
N SER A 5 -24.77 5.32 18.88
CA SER A 5 -23.39 4.86 18.68
C SER A 5 -23.19 3.40 19.10
N MET A 6 -23.86 2.97 20.18
CA MET A 6 -23.81 1.57 20.61
C MET A 6 -24.50 0.64 19.61
N ARG A 7 -25.64 1.07 19.04
CA ARG A 7 -26.34 0.34 17.98
C ARG A 7 -25.47 0.20 16.72
N ASN A 8 -24.75 1.25 16.34
CA ASN A 8 -23.80 1.20 15.22
C ASN A 8 -22.64 0.23 15.50
N LEU A 9 -22.09 0.21 16.72
CA LEU A 9 -21.06 -0.76 17.08
C LEU A 9 -21.59 -2.20 17.03
N ALA A 10 -22.80 -2.45 17.55
CA ALA A 10 -23.43 -3.75 17.47
C ALA A 10 -23.66 -4.18 16.01
N MET A 11 -24.06 -3.24 15.16
CA MET A 11 -24.21 -3.47 13.72
C MET A 11 -22.88 -3.82 13.07
N ILE A 12 -21.80 -3.08 13.32
CA ILE A 12 -20.46 -3.39 12.78
C ILE A 12 -19.99 -4.77 13.23
N LYS A 13 -20.20 -5.13 14.50
CA LYS A 13 -19.87 -6.48 15.01
C LYS A 13 -20.59 -7.57 14.20
N ALA A 14 -21.88 -7.38 13.93
CA ALA A 14 -22.71 -8.32 13.18
C ALA A 14 -22.42 -8.34 11.67
N ILE A 15 -22.03 -7.21 11.06
CA ILE A 15 -21.64 -7.16 9.65
C ILE A 15 -20.36 -7.98 9.44
N CYS A 16 -19.36 -7.75 10.28
CA CYS A 16 -18.08 -8.43 10.18
C CYS A 16 -18.21 -9.91 10.57
N GLY A 17 -18.68 -10.19 11.79
CA GLY A 17 -18.78 -11.57 12.30
C GLY A 17 -17.46 -12.34 12.30
N PHE A 18 -16.33 -11.63 12.44
CA PHE A 18 -15.00 -12.21 12.36
C PHE A 18 -14.59 -12.83 13.71
N ALA A 19 -13.80 -13.91 13.64
CA ALA A 19 -13.12 -14.45 14.82
C ALA A 19 -11.98 -13.53 15.28
N SER A 20 -11.31 -12.87 14.33
CA SER A 20 -10.20 -11.95 14.54
C SER A 20 -10.41 -10.65 13.74
N TYR A 21 -10.05 -9.52 14.34
CA TYR A 21 -10.24 -8.18 13.76
C TYR A 21 -8.91 -7.52 13.37
N THR A 22 -7.87 -8.30 13.03
CA THR A 22 -6.53 -7.79 12.65
C THR A 22 -6.55 -6.84 11.45
N ASN A 23 -7.51 -7.01 10.54
CA ASN A 23 -7.71 -6.15 9.38
C ASN A 23 -8.59 -4.91 9.67
N VAL A 24 -8.97 -4.68 10.93
CA VAL A 24 -9.76 -3.54 11.36
C VAL A 24 -8.91 -2.56 12.16
N VAL A 25 -9.05 -1.28 11.82
CA VAL A 25 -8.44 -0.16 12.54
C VAL A 25 -9.52 0.70 13.20
N ILE A 26 -9.32 1.01 14.47
CA ILE A 26 -10.04 2.04 15.19
C ILE A 26 -9.20 3.31 15.12
N ALA A 27 -9.63 4.26 14.30
CA ALA A 27 -8.98 5.56 14.18
C ALA A 27 -9.62 6.57 15.14
N THR A 28 -8.86 7.06 16.12
CA THR A 28 -9.33 8.13 17.02
C THR A 28 -8.95 9.49 16.44
N THR A 29 -9.92 10.38 16.30
CA THR A 29 -9.80 11.69 15.62
C THR A 29 -10.12 12.84 16.57
N MET A 30 -10.09 14.08 16.08
CA MET A 30 -10.43 15.30 16.83
C MET A 30 -9.53 15.55 18.05
N TRP A 31 -8.25 15.21 17.93
CA TRP A 31 -7.25 15.60 18.92
C TRP A 31 -6.99 17.11 18.82
N PRO A 32 -6.97 17.84 19.95
CA PRO A 32 -6.81 19.29 19.95
C PRO A 32 -5.38 19.69 19.57
N THR A 33 -5.25 20.87 18.96
CA THR A 33 -3.94 21.49 18.74
C THR A 33 -3.37 22.00 20.07
N ALA A 34 -2.13 21.63 20.41
CA ALA A 34 -1.43 22.09 21.61
C ALA A 34 -2.26 22.01 22.91
N PRO A 35 -2.76 20.81 23.29
CA PRO A 35 -3.53 20.66 24.52
C PRO A 35 -2.69 20.99 25.75
N THR A 36 -3.35 21.52 26.77
CA THR A 36 -2.75 21.57 28.11
C THR A 36 -2.48 20.14 28.62
N CYS A 37 -1.53 20.00 29.56
CA CYS A 37 -1.21 18.69 30.14
C CYS A 37 -2.45 18.01 30.76
N ALA A 38 -3.34 18.79 31.38
CA ALA A 38 -4.58 18.30 31.99
C ALA A 38 -5.60 17.82 30.93
N GLU A 39 -5.77 18.57 29.84
CA GLU A 39 -6.66 18.16 28.73
C GLU A 39 -6.14 16.88 28.07
N LYS A 40 -4.82 16.81 27.80
CA LYS A 40 -4.21 15.61 27.22
C LYS A 40 -4.48 14.39 28.09
N ALA A 41 -4.20 14.45 29.39
CA ALA A 41 -4.45 13.35 30.31
C ALA A 41 -5.94 12.93 30.33
N THR A 42 -6.85 13.89 30.26
CA THR A 42 -8.30 13.63 30.22
C THR A 42 -8.70 12.90 28.93
N LEU A 43 -8.18 13.32 27.79
CA LEU A 43 -8.45 12.70 26.49
C LEU A 43 -7.87 11.29 26.40
N GLU A 44 -6.65 11.08 26.90
CA GLU A 44 -6.01 9.78 26.96
C GLU A 44 -6.76 8.81 27.89
N SER A 45 -7.22 9.28 29.05
CA SER A 45 -8.08 8.50 29.94
C SER A 45 -9.40 8.12 29.28
N ARG A 46 -10.03 9.06 28.57
CA ARG A 46 -11.24 8.78 27.79
C ARG A 46 -10.99 7.76 26.69
N GLU A 47 -9.91 7.88 25.94
CA GLU A 47 -9.53 6.90 24.91
C GLU A 47 -9.33 5.53 25.57
N ALA A 48 -8.55 5.43 26.64
CA ALA A 48 -8.32 4.18 27.37
C ALA A 48 -9.63 3.51 27.80
N ASN A 49 -10.56 4.27 28.39
CA ASN A 49 -11.87 3.76 28.80
C ASN A 49 -12.69 3.20 27.62
N LEU A 50 -12.65 3.87 26.46
CA LEU A 50 -13.34 3.39 25.25
C LEU A 50 -12.70 2.12 24.67
N LEU A 51 -11.37 1.99 24.80
CA LEU A 51 -10.59 0.85 24.30
C LEU A 51 -10.57 -0.35 25.25
N SER A 52 -10.90 -0.16 26.53
CA SER A 52 -10.95 -1.23 27.52
C SER A 52 -12.34 -1.84 27.69
N ASP A 53 -13.39 -1.03 27.54
CA ASP A 53 -14.77 -1.49 27.74
C ASP A 53 -15.28 -2.28 26.52
N GLU A 54 -15.64 -3.55 26.73
CA GLU A 54 -16.16 -4.44 25.68
C GLU A 54 -17.47 -3.95 25.05
N ARG A 55 -18.23 -3.11 25.78
CA ARG A 55 -19.44 -2.47 25.25
C ARG A 55 -19.11 -1.46 24.15
N PHE A 56 -17.87 -0.93 24.15
CA PHE A 56 -17.36 0.00 23.16
C PHE A 56 -16.35 -0.68 22.23
N PHE A 57 -15.12 -0.17 22.17
CA PHE A 57 -14.07 -0.66 21.28
C PHE A 57 -13.28 -1.83 21.87
N GLY A 58 -13.40 -2.09 23.18
CA GLY A 58 -12.73 -3.19 23.88
C GLY A 58 -12.96 -4.55 23.22
N PHE A 59 -14.15 -4.78 22.69
CA PHE A 59 -14.47 -6.00 21.96
C PHE A 59 -13.56 -6.24 20.75
N PHE A 60 -13.22 -5.17 20.02
CA PHE A 60 -12.41 -5.22 18.81
C PHE A 60 -10.92 -5.30 19.15
N THR A 61 -10.46 -4.47 20.11
CA THR A 61 -9.06 -4.46 20.54
C THR A 61 -8.65 -5.79 21.15
N ALA A 62 -9.51 -6.41 21.97
CA ALA A 62 -9.30 -7.74 22.53
C ALA A 62 -9.18 -8.85 21.45
N ARG A 63 -9.70 -8.60 20.24
CA ARG A 63 -9.63 -9.52 19.09
C ARG A 63 -8.66 -9.07 18.01
N GLY A 64 -7.69 -8.21 18.35
CA GLY A 64 -6.58 -7.86 17.47
C GLY A 64 -6.80 -6.63 16.59
N ALA A 65 -7.90 -5.89 16.74
CA ALA A 65 -8.05 -4.61 16.05
C ALA A 65 -7.00 -3.60 16.53
N ARG A 66 -6.40 -2.88 15.58
CA ARG A 66 -5.37 -1.88 15.89
C ARG A 66 -6.01 -0.51 16.14
N VAL A 67 -5.46 0.23 17.10
CA VAL A 67 -5.85 1.61 17.36
C VAL A 67 -4.78 2.55 16.82
N LEU A 68 -5.19 3.56 16.06
CA LEU A 68 -4.30 4.60 15.53
C LEU A 68 -4.92 5.98 15.77
N ARG A 69 -4.15 6.90 16.34
CA ARG A 69 -4.56 8.30 16.47
C ARG A 69 -4.34 9.02 15.13
N HIS A 70 -5.41 9.55 14.56
CA HIS A 70 -5.36 10.38 13.36
C HIS A 70 -5.20 11.84 13.75
N ASN A 71 -4.23 12.52 13.13
CA ASN A 71 -3.90 13.92 13.39
C ASN A 71 -3.74 14.20 14.90
N GLU A 72 -2.94 13.37 15.59
CA GLU A 72 -2.78 13.40 17.05
C GLU A 72 -2.34 14.75 17.61
N GLU A 73 -1.54 15.50 16.84
CA GLU A 73 -1.09 16.84 17.23
C GLU A 73 -2.14 17.93 16.97
N GLY A 74 -3.30 17.57 16.41
CA GLY A 74 -4.35 18.50 16.03
C GLY A 74 -3.90 19.54 15.01
N SER A 75 -2.94 19.19 14.14
CA SER A 75 -2.39 20.12 13.16
C SER A 75 -3.44 20.52 12.14
N ARG A 76 -3.58 21.82 11.86
CA ARG A 76 -4.41 22.32 10.74
C ARG A 76 -3.65 22.40 9.42
N ASP A 77 -2.37 22.04 9.43
CA ASP A 77 -1.59 21.88 8.21
C ASP A 77 -2.07 20.66 7.42
N PHE A 78 -2.53 20.92 6.20
CA PHE A 78 -3.07 19.91 5.29
C PHE A 78 -2.06 18.78 5.01
N THR A 79 -0.77 19.10 4.87
CA THR A 79 0.26 18.10 4.56
C THR A 79 0.43 17.13 5.73
N ARG A 80 0.44 17.64 6.96
CA ARG A 80 0.58 16.81 8.17
C ARG A 80 -0.66 15.94 8.41
N GLU A 81 -1.84 16.50 8.20
CA GLU A 81 -3.10 15.76 8.30
C GLU A 81 -3.18 14.64 7.24
N ALA A 82 -2.88 14.96 5.98
CA ALA A 82 -2.82 14.00 4.88
C ALA A 82 -1.79 12.89 5.15
N ALA A 83 -0.60 13.24 5.67
CA ALA A 83 0.42 12.27 6.05
C ALA A 83 -0.09 11.33 7.16
N SER A 84 -0.82 11.84 8.16
CA SER A 84 -1.44 11.01 9.19
C SER A 84 -2.51 10.07 8.64
N ALA A 85 -3.34 10.53 7.69
CA ALA A 85 -4.34 9.70 7.03
C ALA A 85 -3.66 8.59 6.21
N LYS A 86 -2.66 8.95 5.41
CA LYS A 86 -1.88 8.01 4.59
C LYS A 86 -1.27 6.90 5.44
N ARG A 87 -0.71 7.24 6.61
CA ARG A 87 -0.12 6.26 7.53
C ARG A 87 -1.11 5.19 8.00
N ILE A 88 -2.39 5.55 8.17
CA ILE A 88 -3.46 4.60 8.53
C ILE A 88 -3.80 3.69 7.34
N VAL A 89 -3.89 4.27 6.14
CA VAL A 89 -4.16 3.52 4.90
C VAL A 89 -3.00 2.56 4.59
N ASP A 90 -1.76 3.02 4.69
CA ASP A 90 -0.56 2.21 4.47
C ASP A 90 -0.54 1.00 5.42
N TYR A 91 -0.92 1.18 6.70
CA TYR A 91 -1.08 0.08 7.64
C TYR A 91 -2.13 -0.93 7.17
N LEU A 92 -3.32 -0.49 6.77
CA LEU A 92 -4.39 -1.37 6.29
C LEU A 92 -3.97 -2.15 5.03
N VAL A 93 -3.28 -1.50 4.09
CA VAL A 93 -2.75 -2.13 2.88
C VAL A 93 -1.67 -3.17 3.21
N GLN A 94 -0.86 -2.93 4.24
CA GLN A 94 0.12 -3.91 4.69
C GLN A 94 -0.54 -5.12 5.36
N GLN A 95 -1.59 -4.89 6.16
CA GLN A 95 -2.35 -5.98 6.79
C GLN A 95 -3.06 -6.84 5.76
N SER A 96 -3.68 -6.25 4.73
CA SER A 96 -4.38 -7.01 3.69
C SER A 96 -3.47 -7.89 2.82
N LYS A 97 -2.17 -7.57 2.75
CA LYS A 97 -1.16 -8.43 2.11
C LYS A 97 -0.73 -9.61 2.98
N THR A 98 -0.83 -9.44 4.30
CA THR A 98 -0.31 -10.40 5.29
C THR A 98 -1.38 -11.37 5.76
N HIS A 99 -2.64 -10.90 5.84
CA HIS A 99 -3.77 -11.67 6.32
C HIS A 99 -4.78 -11.90 5.20
N ALA A 100 -5.33 -13.11 5.13
CA ALA A 100 -6.47 -13.38 4.26
C ALA A 100 -7.65 -12.48 4.67
N LEU A 101 -8.37 -11.94 3.68
CA LEU A 101 -9.59 -11.20 3.92
C LEU A 101 -10.71 -12.19 4.23
N ASP A 102 -11.21 -12.15 5.47
CA ASP A 102 -12.37 -12.94 5.85
C ASP A 102 -13.64 -12.41 5.18
N VAL A 103 -14.48 -13.32 4.71
CA VAL A 103 -15.80 -12.96 4.15
C VAL A 103 -16.69 -12.44 5.28
N LEU A 104 -17.30 -11.27 5.06
CA LEU A 104 -18.21 -10.64 6.01
C LEU A 104 -19.36 -11.59 6.32
N GLN A 105 -19.77 -11.67 7.59
CA GLN A 105 -20.96 -12.43 7.98
C GLN A 105 -22.20 -11.96 7.22
N LEU A 106 -22.36 -10.66 7.00
CA LEU A 106 -23.47 -10.13 6.21
C LEU A 106 -23.49 -10.67 4.77
N GLN A 107 -22.32 -10.82 4.14
CA GLN A 107 -22.23 -11.34 2.77
C GLN A 107 -22.64 -12.81 2.73
N ARG A 108 -22.19 -13.61 3.69
CA ARG A 108 -22.62 -15.01 3.83
C ARG A 108 -24.12 -15.13 4.05
N GLU A 109 -24.68 -14.34 4.96
CA GLU A 109 -26.12 -14.38 5.27
C GLU A 109 -27.00 -14.00 4.07
N ILE A 110 -26.59 -13.02 3.25
CA ILE A 110 -27.37 -12.58 2.08
C ILE A 110 -27.16 -13.52 0.88
N VAL A 111 -25.92 -13.93 0.60
CA VAL A 111 -25.58 -14.64 -0.64
C VAL A 111 -25.68 -16.14 -0.48
N ASP A 112 -25.11 -16.69 0.60
CA ASP A 112 -25.03 -18.14 0.80
C ASP A 112 -26.29 -18.69 1.50
N GLU A 113 -26.86 -17.90 2.42
CA GLU A 113 -28.05 -18.28 3.21
C GLU A 113 -29.35 -17.64 2.68
N GLU A 114 -29.28 -16.81 1.64
CA GLU A 114 -30.42 -16.14 0.97
C GLU A 114 -31.36 -15.37 1.93
N LYS A 115 -30.85 -14.88 3.08
CA LYS A 115 -31.64 -14.12 4.05
C LYS A 115 -31.98 -12.74 3.52
N MET A 116 -33.19 -12.25 3.83
CA MET A 116 -33.49 -10.84 3.61
C MET A 116 -32.69 -9.96 4.57
N LEU A 117 -32.36 -8.72 4.15
CA LEU A 117 -31.55 -7.80 4.96
C LEU A 117 -32.08 -7.61 6.40
N GLY A 118 -33.40 -7.61 6.59
CA GLY A 118 -34.03 -7.48 7.92
C GLY A 118 -33.92 -8.73 8.81
N GLU A 119 -33.55 -9.87 8.25
CA GLU A 119 -33.35 -11.16 8.93
C GLU A 119 -31.88 -11.43 9.26
N THR A 120 -30.96 -10.68 8.63
CA THR A 120 -29.52 -10.73 8.91
C THR A 120 -29.23 -10.28 10.33
N ALA A 121 -28.12 -10.76 10.91
CA ALA A 121 -27.69 -10.34 12.24
C ALA A 121 -27.46 -8.82 12.29
N ALA A 122 -26.93 -8.25 11.21
CA ALA A 122 -26.74 -6.80 11.07
C ALA A 122 -28.08 -6.06 11.01
N GLY A 123 -29.07 -6.57 10.28
CA GLY A 123 -30.41 -6.00 10.19
C GLY A 123 -31.14 -5.99 11.53
N VAL A 124 -31.03 -7.09 12.29
CA VAL A 124 -31.60 -7.18 13.65
C VAL A 124 -30.91 -6.19 14.59
N ALA A 125 -29.58 -6.13 14.59
CA ALA A 125 -28.82 -5.14 15.37
C ALA A 125 -29.17 -3.70 14.95
N ALA A 126 -29.36 -3.47 13.64
CA ALA A 126 -29.72 -2.19 13.06
C ALA A 126 -31.14 -1.77 13.35
N ALA A 127 -32.08 -2.68 13.57
CA ALA A 127 -33.48 -2.42 13.89
C ALA A 127 -33.73 -2.28 15.39
N GLY A 128 -32.83 -2.79 16.24
CA GLY A 128 -32.85 -2.54 17.68
C GLY A 128 -34.16 -2.95 18.35
N GLU A 129 -34.77 -2.05 19.13
CA GLU A 129 -36.04 -2.32 19.83
C GLU A 129 -37.24 -2.51 18.89
N LEU A 130 -37.28 -1.83 17.75
CA LEU A 130 -38.37 -1.95 16.77
C LEU A 130 -38.54 -3.38 16.26
N TYR A 131 -37.43 -4.11 16.09
CA TYR A 131 -37.50 -5.52 15.68
C TYR A 131 -38.03 -6.41 16.81
N LYS A 132 -37.59 -6.19 18.05
CA LYS A 132 -38.07 -6.94 19.21
C LYS A 132 -39.57 -6.74 19.44
N GLU A 133 -40.04 -5.50 19.30
CA GLU A 133 -41.44 -5.14 19.45
C GLU A 133 -42.30 -5.76 18.35
N ARG A 134 -41.81 -5.79 17.11
CA ARG A 134 -42.45 -6.51 16.00
C ARG A 134 -42.61 -8.00 16.28
N ILE A 135 -41.54 -8.69 16.70
CA ILE A 135 -41.59 -10.14 17.00
C ILE A 135 -42.54 -10.41 18.17
N ALA A 136 -42.54 -9.56 19.21
CA ALA A 136 -43.46 -9.67 20.33
C ALA A 136 -44.92 -9.55 19.88
N HIS A 137 -45.24 -8.60 19.00
CA HIS A 137 -46.58 -8.44 18.44
C HIS A 137 -47.00 -9.61 17.54
N GLU A 138 -46.11 -10.13 16.69
CA GLU A 138 -46.38 -11.32 15.87
C GLU A 138 -46.71 -12.54 16.76
N HIS A 139 -45.97 -12.72 17.86
CA HIS A 139 -46.23 -13.78 18.84
C HIS A 139 -47.56 -13.59 19.59
N GLN A 140 -47.90 -12.36 19.99
CA GLN A 140 -49.18 -12.05 20.63
C GLN A 140 -50.36 -12.39 19.73
N LEU A 141 -50.29 -12.08 18.44
CA LEU A 141 -51.31 -12.43 17.45
C LEU A 141 -51.48 -13.93 17.29
N MET A 142 -50.37 -14.68 17.23
CA MET A 142 -50.41 -16.12 17.14
C MET A 142 -51.11 -16.74 18.36
N LYS A 143 -50.83 -16.22 19.56
CA LYS A 143 -51.48 -16.63 20.80
C LYS A 143 -52.98 -16.32 20.80
N LEU A 144 -53.37 -15.12 20.38
CA LEU A 144 -54.78 -14.70 20.30
C LEU A 144 -55.58 -15.58 19.34
N ARG A 145 -55.01 -15.91 18.17
CA ARG A 145 -55.62 -16.82 17.19
C ARG A 145 -55.82 -18.23 17.75
N ALA A 146 -54.84 -18.74 18.50
CA ALA A 146 -54.94 -20.03 19.15
C ALA A 146 -56.03 -20.05 20.25
N GLU A 147 -56.14 -18.98 21.03
CA GLU A 147 -57.19 -18.83 22.04
C GLU A 147 -58.58 -18.76 21.40
N MET A 148 -58.78 -18.00 20.31
CA MET A 148 -60.04 -17.98 19.57
C MET A 148 -60.43 -19.35 19.01
N ALA A 149 -59.49 -20.06 18.41
CA ALA A 149 -59.72 -21.42 17.91
C ALA A 149 -60.13 -22.38 19.05
N HIS A 150 -59.58 -22.19 20.24
CA HIS A 150 -59.93 -23.00 21.42
C HIS A 150 -61.31 -22.65 21.99
N HIS A 151 -61.70 -21.37 21.96
CA HIS A 151 -62.97 -20.87 22.49
C HIS A 151 -64.15 -21.01 21.52
N LEU A 152 -63.94 -21.16 20.21
CA LEU A 152 -65.00 -21.47 19.24
C LEU A 152 -65.77 -22.76 19.58
N ASN A 153 -65.12 -23.70 20.29
CA ASN A 153 -65.73 -24.96 20.74
C ASN A 153 -66.55 -24.83 22.04
N LYS A 154 -66.46 -23.71 22.77
CA LYS A 154 -67.24 -23.45 23.98
C LYS A 154 -68.23 -22.32 23.68
N SER A 155 -69.47 -22.73 23.36
CA SER A 155 -70.63 -21.92 22.99
C SER A 155 -70.92 -20.73 23.93
N ASN A 156 -70.14 -19.65 23.86
CA ASN A 156 -70.37 -18.41 24.61
C ASN A 156 -70.33 -17.21 23.65
N SER A 157 -71.51 -16.88 23.11
CA SER A 157 -71.72 -15.93 22.01
C SER A 157 -71.14 -14.53 22.26
N GLU A 158 -71.32 -14.00 23.48
CA GLU A 158 -70.82 -12.65 23.83
C GLU A 158 -69.29 -12.59 23.89
N TYR A 159 -68.65 -13.62 24.44
CA TYR A 159 -67.19 -13.72 24.52
C TYR A 159 -66.57 -13.87 23.12
N THR A 160 -67.20 -14.65 22.24
CA THR A 160 -66.76 -14.77 20.83
C THR A 160 -66.93 -13.47 20.04
N THR A 161 -67.88 -12.61 20.43
CA THR A 161 -68.12 -11.33 19.75
C THR A 161 -67.06 -10.29 20.14
N GLN A 162 -66.73 -10.19 21.43
CA GLN A 162 -65.65 -9.33 21.92
C GLN A 162 -64.27 -9.74 21.35
N LEU A 163 -64.01 -11.06 21.24
CA LEU A 163 -62.80 -11.57 20.61
C LEU A 163 -62.70 -11.19 19.13
N ARG A 164 -63.80 -11.22 18.37
CA ARG A 164 -63.83 -10.77 16.97
C ARG A 164 -63.59 -9.26 16.82
N GLU A 165 -64.12 -8.44 17.71
CA GLU A 165 -63.83 -6.99 17.70
C GLU A 165 -62.36 -6.70 17.97
N LEU A 166 -61.77 -7.40 18.95
CA LEU A 166 -60.33 -7.33 19.25
C LEU A 166 -59.49 -7.81 18.06
N GLU A 167 -59.89 -8.88 17.39
CA GLU A 167 -59.23 -9.38 16.18
C GLU A 167 -59.30 -8.35 15.04
N ALA A 168 -60.48 -7.76 14.79
CA ALA A 168 -60.66 -6.76 13.75
C ALA A 168 -59.84 -5.49 14.00
N ASP A 169 -59.75 -5.03 15.26
CA ASP A 169 -58.93 -3.87 15.61
C ASP A 169 -57.43 -4.20 15.53
N ALA A 170 -57.02 -5.41 15.93
CA ALA A 170 -55.66 -5.90 15.77
C ALA A 170 -55.25 -6.04 14.30
N GLU A 171 -56.13 -6.59 13.44
CA GLU A 171 -55.92 -6.68 12.00
C GLU A 171 -55.83 -5.31 11.34
N LYS A 172 -56.68 -4.35 11.74
CA LYS A 172 -56.64 -2.98 11.23
C LYS A 172 -55.33 -2.29 11.60
N LYS A 173 -54.86 -2.44 12.84
CA LYS A 173 -53.56 -1.93 13.30
C LYS A 173 -52.41 -2.59 12.55
N LEU A 174 -52.48 -3.90 12.32
CA LEU A 174 -51.46 -4.65 11.59
C LEU A 174 -51.41 -4.25 10.12
N LYS A 175 -52.56 -4.07 9.47
CA LYS A 175 -52.66 -3.61 8.08
C LYS A 175 -52.10 -2.19 7.94
N LYS A 176 -52.44 -1.29 8.86
CA LYS A 176 -51.87 0.07 8.89
C LYS A 176 -50.35 0.03 9.08
N ALA A 177 -49.85 -0.78 10.02
CA ALA A 177 -48.42 -0.96 10.25
C ALA A 177 -47.71 -1.57 9.02
N GLN A 178 -48.36 -2.50 8.30
CA GLN A 178 -47.85 -3.07 7.06
C GLN A 178 -47.79 -2.04 5.93
N ASP A 179 -48.84 -1.22 5.78
CA ASP A 179 -48.88 -0.13 4.77
C ASP A 179 -47.82 0.93 5.06
N ASP A 180 -47.69 1.35 6.33
CA ASP A 180 -46.68 2.31 6.76
C ASP A 180 -45.26 1.72 6.59
N ARG A 181 -45.08 0.42 6.85
CA ARG A 181 -43.84 -0.31 6.54
C ARG A 181 -43.56 -0.34 5.04
N GLY A 182 -44.57 -0.56 4.21
CA GLY A 182 -44.44 -0.57 2.74
C GLY A 182 -43.98 0.79 2.22
N LYS A 183 -44.60 1.88 2.68
CA LYS A 183 -44.20 3.26 2.35
C LYS A 183 -42.80 3.59 2.85
N LEU A 184 -42.46 3.16 4.07
CA LEU A 184 -41.13 3.36 4.62
C LEU A 184 -40.08 2.58 3.83
N LYS A 185 -40.41 1.34 3.41
CA LYS A 185 -39.55 0.50 2.57
C LYS A 185 -39.29 1.17 1.23
N GLN A 186 -40.32 1.66 0.53
CA GLN A 186 -40.16 2.42 -0.71
C GLN A 186 -39.29 3.66 -0.51
N ARG A 187 -39.55 4.48 0.52
CA ARG A 187 -38.71 5.66 0.82
C ARG A 187 -37.27 5.29 1.14
N MET A 188 -37.04 4.17 1.83
CA MET A 188 -35.70 3.66 2.10
C MET A 188 -35.03 3.13 0.84
N GLU A 189 -35.74 2.43 -0.04
CA GLU A 189 -35.23 1.98 -1.34
C GLU A 189 -34.85 3.18 -2.21
N ASP A 190 -35.72 4.18 -2.33
CA ASP A 190 -35.44 5.42 -3.07
C ASP A 190 -34.24 6.19 -2.50
N LEU A 191 -34.14 6.28 -1.16
CA LEU A 191 -33.01 6.91 -0.50
C LEU A 191 -31.73 6.09 -0.71
N HIS A 192 -31.81 4.76 -0.61
CA HIS A 192 -30.68 3.86 -0.79
C HIS A 192 -30.15 3.90 -2.21
N ASP A 193 -31.02 3.93 -3.21
CA ASP A 193 -30.64 4.06 -4.62
C ASP A 193 -29.94 5.39 -4.89
N ASN A 194 -30.41 6.48 -4.30
CA ASN A 194 -29.76 7.78 -4.42
C ASN A 194 -28.39 7.81 -3.73
N GLU A 195 -28.28 7.24 -2.53
CA GLU A 195 -27.00 7.13 -1.80
C GLU A 195 -26.02 6.20 -2.52
N LEU A 196 -26.48 5.07 -3.07
CA LEU A 196 -25.68 4.16 -3.88
C LEU A 196 -25.18 4.83 -5.16
N LYS A 197 -26.05 5.57 -5.87
CA LYS A 197 -25.62 6.38 -7.03
C LYS A 197 -24.57 7.41 -6.62
N GLY A 198 -24.76 8.09 -5.49
CA GLY A 198 -23.80 9.06 -4.96
C GLY A 198 -22.46 8.42 -4.59
N LEU A 199 -22.48 7.29 -3.88
CA LEU A 199 -21.29 6.52 -3.52
C LEU A 199 -20.57 5.98 -4.75
N LYS A 200 -21.31 5.42 -5.71
CA LYS A 200 -20.76 4.92 -6.97
C LYS A 200 -20.08 6.05 -7.76
N GLY A 201 -20.72 7.21 -7.88
CA GLY A 201 -20.11 8.38 -8.53
C GLY A 201 -18.85 8.86 -7.82
N LYS A 202 -18.84 8.89 -6.48
CA LYS A 202 -17.63 9.21 -5.71
C LYS A 202 -16.53 8.17 -5.91
N MET A 203 -16.88 6.88 -5.95
CA MET A 203 -15.93 5.79 -6.17
C MET A 203 -15.32 5.86 -7.58
N GLU A 204 -16.15 6.10 -8.60
CA GLU A 204 -15.70 6.31 -9.98
C GLU A 204 -14.77 7.52 -10.10
N GLU A 205 -15.07 8.61 -9.39
CA GLU A 205 -14.21 9.80 -9.36
C GLU A 205 -12.88 9.52 -8.64
N ILE A 206 -12.91 8.83 -7.49
CA ILE A 206 -11.70 8.41 -6.77
C ILE A 206 -10.86 7.48 -7.66
N ASP A 207 -11.47 6.50 -8.32
CA ASP A 207 -10.79 5.59 -9.25
C ASP A 207 -10.17 6.36 -10.43
N ARG A 208 -10.89 7.36 -10.96
CA ARG A 208 -10.38 8.21 -12.04
C ARG A 208 -9.16 9.02 -11.58
N LEU A 209 -9.23 9.64 -10.41
CA LEU A 209 -8.11 10.39 -9.83
C LEU A 209 -6.93 9.47 -9.53
N PHE A 210 -7.19 8.30 -8.94
CA PHE A 210 -6.17 7.31 -8.65
C PHE A 210 -5.47 6.81 -9.93
N ARG A 211 -6.23 6.50 -10.99
CA ARG A 211 -5.66 6.11 -12.28
C ARG A 211 -4.78 7.20 -12.88
N LYS A 212 -5.21 8.47 -12.81
CA LYS A 212 -4.39 9.61 -13.27
C LYS A 212 -3.09 9.72 -12.49
N GLU A 213 -3.16 9.65 -11.16
CA GLU A 213 -1.98 9.72 -10.30
C GLU A 213 -1.01 8.57 -10.56
N VAL A 214 -1.52 7.34 -10.72
CA VAL A 214 -0.71 6.16 -11.05
C VAL A 214 -0.04 6.30 -12.42
N LEU A 215 -0.72 6.88 -13.41
CA LEU A 215 -0.14 7.13 -14.72
C LEU A 215 0.98 8.18 -14.65
N ALA A 216 0.72 9.33 -14.02
CA ALA A 216 1.72 10.37 -13.83
C ALA A 216 2.96 9.84 -13.10
N ARG A 217 2.76 9.08 -12.02
CA ARG A 217 3.88 8.49 -11.26
C ARG A 217 4.64 7.43 -12.06
N LYS A 218 3.97 6.70 -12.96
CA LYS A 218 4.63 5.76 -13.88
C LYS A 218 5.46 6.48 -14.94
N GLU A 219 4.97 7.58 -15.48
CA GLU A 219 5.72 8.42 -16.43
C GLU A 219 7.00 8.97 -15.80
N GLU A 220 6.90 9.52 -14.58
CA GLU A 220 8.08 9.98 -13.82
C GLU A 220 9.09 8.85 -13.55
N LEU A 221 8.61 7.62 -13.29
CA LEU A 221 9.48 6.46 -13.12
C LEU A 221 10.19 6.09 -14.42
N CYS A 222 9.49 6.11 -15.57
CA CYS A 222 10.11 5.87 -16.88
C CYS A 222 11.18 6.92 -17.20
N GLU A 223 10.89 8.21 -17.01
CA GLU A 223 11.86 9.30 -17.23
C GLU A 223 13.11 9.14 -16.35
N MET A 224 12.91 8.78 -15.08
CA MET A 224 13.99 8.52 -14.15
C MET A 224 14.82 7.29 -14.56
N GLU A 225 14.18 6.20 -15.01
CA GLU A 225 14.87 5.01 -15.52
C GLU A 225 15.69 5.31 -16.78
N GLU A 226 15.14 6.12 -17.71
CA GLU A 226 15.83 6.57 -18.91
C GLU A 226 17.07 7.39 -18.57
N SER A 227 16.92 8.35 -17.65
CA SER A 227 18.02 9.18 -17.13
C SER A 227 19.12 8.34 -16.48
N LEU A 228 18.76 7.36 -15.66
CA LEU A 228 19.71 6.41 -15.07
C LEU A 228 20.40 5.55 -16.14
N SER A 229 19.68 5.14 -17.19
CA SER A 229 20.26 4.39 -18.31
C SER A 229 21.29 5.23 -19.08
N GLU A 230 20.99 6.51 -19.29
CA GLU A 230 21.86 7.43 -20.03
C GLU A 230 23.11 7.76 -19.21
N MET A 231 22.95 7.97 -17.90
CA MET A 231 24.06 8.12 -16.97
C MET A 231 24.98 6.89 -16.98
N ARG A 232 24.42 5.67 -16.98
CA ARG A 232 25.18 4.41 -17.11
C ARG A 232 25.96 4.34 -18.43
N LYS A 233 25.34 4.69 -19.56
CA LYS A 233 26.01 4.73 -20.88
C LYS A 233 27.15 5.75 -20.91
N ASN A 234 26.94 6.93 -20.31
CA ASN A 234 27.95 7.97 -20.24
C ASN A 234 29.16 7.55 -19.37
N LEU A 235 28.93 6.86 -18.25
CA LEU A 235 29.98 6.27 -17.44
C LEU A 235 30.78 5.22 -18.23
N ALA A 236 30.10 4.32 -18.95
CA ALA A 236 30.76 3.32 -19.80
C ALA A 236 31.59 3.94 -20.93
N ARG A 237 31.09 5.00 -21.59
CA ARG A 237 31.85 5.74 -22.61
C ARG A 237 33.10 6.41 -22.03
N LYS A 238 32.99 7.01 -20.84
CA LYS A 238 34.12 7.64 -20.15
C LYS A 238 35.20 6.65 -19.73
N SER A 239 34.85 5.39 -19.41
CA SER A 239 35.84 4.35 -19.09
C SER A 239 36.50 3.72 -20.33
N LEU A 240 35.80 3.66 -21.47
CA LEU A 240 36.31 3.08 -22.72
C LEU A 240 37.22 4.03 -23.52
N LYS A 241 36.95 5.34 -23.52
CA LYS A 241 37.76 6.36 -24.23
C LYS A 241 39.26 6.35 -23.90
N PRO A 242 39.69 6.42 -22.63
CA PRO A 242 41.11 6.43 -22.31
C PRO A 242 41.82 5.12 -22.70
N ARG A 243 41.09 3.99 -22.69
CA ARG A 243 41.65 2.68 -23.05
C ARG A 243 41.95 2.58 -24.54
N ALA A 244 41.04 3.06 -25.39
CA ALA A 244 41.23 3.07 -26.85
C ALA A 244 42.30 4.08 -27.30
N GLU A 245 42.39 5.24 -26.64
CA GLU A 245 43.44 6.24 -26.91
C GLU A 245 44.82 5.72 -26.47
N HIS A 246 44.90 5.04 -25.33
CA HIS A 246 46.13 4.42 -24.86
C HIS A 246 46.58 3.27 -25.77
N GLU A 247 45.66 2.43 -26.23
CA GLU A 247 45.95 1.31 -27.14
C GLU A 247 46.48 1.78 -28.49
N LYS A 248 45.92 2.87 -29.05
CA LYS A 248 46.47 3.53 -30.25
C LYS A 248 47.86 4.10 -30.02
N ALA A 249 48.07 4.82 -28.91
CA ALA A 249 49.37 5.41 -28.61
C ALA A 249 50.47 4.34 -28.43
N VAL A 250 50.11 3.19 -27.83
CA VAL A 250 51.00 2.03 -27.69
C VAL A 250 51.32 1.39 -29.04
N SER A 251 50.33 1.27 -29.94
CA SER A 251 50.55 0.78 -31.31
C SER A 251 51.51 1.67 -32.10
N ASP A 252 51.28 2.99 -32.10
CA ASP A 252 52.13 3.95 -32.80
C ASP A 252 53.55 3.98 -32.23
N ALA A 253 53.70 3.79 -30.91
CA ALA A 253 55.00 3.68 -30.27
C ALA A 253 55.75 2.41 -30.70
N ARG A 254 55.06 1.27 -30.81
CA ARG A 254 55.66 0.02 -31.32
C ARG A 254 56.16 0.17 -32.75
N GLU A 255 55.37 0.77 -33.62
CA GLU A 255 55.73 0.95 -35.04
C GLU A 255 56.95 1.87 -35.19
N ARG A 256 57.05 2.92 -34.36
CA ARG A 256 58.25 3.78 -34.31
C ARG A 256 59.49 3.03 -33.82
N VAL A 257 59.36 2.18 -32.80
CA VAL A 257 60.48 1.37 -32.30
C VAL A 257 60.95 0.37 -33.36
N GLU A 258 60.03 -0.26 -34.09
CA GLU A 258 60.35 -1.19 -35.16
C GLU A 258 61.07 -0.50 -36.33
N LYS A 259 60.64 0.73 -36.67
CA LYS A 259 61.31 1.54 -37.70
C LYS A 259 62.73 1.92 -37.29
N ILE A 260 62.93 2.37 -36.05
CA ILE A 260 64.26 2.68 -35.50
C ILE A 260 65.14 1.43 -35.48
N HIS A 261 64.58 0.28 -35.11
CA HIS A 261 65.31 -0.99 -35.09
C HIS A 261 65.79 -1.38 -36.50
N ASN A 262 64.91 -1.29 -37.50
CA ASN A 262 65.24 -1.58 -38.89
C ASN A 262 66.28 -0.60 -39.47
N ASP A 263 66.16 0.69 -39.16
CA ASP A 263 67.13 1.71 -39.59
C ASP A 263 68.50 1.48 -38.92
N HIS A 264 68.52 1.09 -37.64
CA HIS A 264 69.74 0.75 -36.93
C HIS A 264 70.40 -0.52 -37.48
N GLN A 265 69.61 -1.52 -37.87
CA GLN A 265 70.11 -2.74 -38.49
C GLN A 265 70.72 -2.44 -39.87
N ARG A 266 70.07 -1.61 -40.69
CA ARG A 266 70.63 -1.14 -41.97
C ARG A 266 71.91 -0.33 -41.80
N PHE A 267 71.94 0.56 -40.82
CA PHE A 267 73.13 1.34 -40.50
C PHE A 267 74.28 0.42 -40.07
N SER A 268 74.00 -0.57 -39.22
CA SER A 268 74.98 -1.56 -38.77
C SER A 268 75.55 -2.39 -39.93
N GLU A 269 74.70 -2.83 -40.87
CA GLU A 269 75.18 -3.56 -42.06
C GLU A 269 76.03 -2.67 -42.97
N GLN A 270 75.60 -1.43 -43.23
CA GLN A 270 76.40 -0.46 -44.01
C GLN A 270 77.74 -0.13 -43.32
N PHE A 271 77.75 0.01 -42.00
CA PHE A 271 78.98 0.25 -41.23
C PHE A 271 79.93 -0.95 -41.31
N LYS A 272 79.39 -2.16 -41.30
CA LYS A 272 80.15 -3.41 -41.41
C LYS A 272 80.78 -3.57 -42.80
N ASP A 273 80.07 -3.18 -43.85
CA ASP A 273 80.61 -3.17 -45.23
C ASP A 273 81.74 -2.14 -45.40
N ILE A 274 81.62 -0.96 -44.77
CA ILE A 274 82.68 0.06 -44.79
C ILE A 274 83.93 -0.43 -44.03
N LEU A 275 83.76 -1.11 -42.90
CA LEU A 275 84.86 -1.70 -42.12
C LEU A 275 85.54 -2.91 -42.78
N MET A 276 84.85 -3.60 -43.71
CA MET A 276 85.40 -4.76 -44.43
C MET A 276 86.14 -4.37 -45.73
N SER A 277 86.11 -3.10 -46.14
CA SER A 277 86.77 -2.62 -47.37
C SER A 277 88.13 -1.96 -47.14
N ASP A 278 88.53 -1.68 -45.90
CA ASP A 278 89.81 -1.03 -45.60
C ASP A 278 90.64 -1.91 -44.66
N GLY A 279 91.68 -2.52 -45.22
CA GLY A 279 92.61 -3.35 -44.49
C GLY A 279 93.55 -2.52 -43.62
N GLN A 280 93.10 -2.12 -42.43
CA GLN A 280 93.88 -1.94 -41.19
C GLN A 280 93.06 -1.10 -40.20
N MET A 281 92.54 -1.73 -39.13
CA MET A 281 92.37 -1.11 -37.79
C MET A 281 91.85 -2.16 -36.78
N ASP A 282 92.64 -3.22 -36.58
CA ASP A 282 92.53 -4.01 -35.33
C ASP A 282 93.14 -3.18 -34.21
N ASN A 283 92.28 -2.54 -33.39
CA ASN A 283 92.43 -2.28 -31.94
C ASN A 283 91.65 -1.07 -31.41
N VAL A 284 90.92 -0.31 -32.24
CA VAL A 284 90.10 0.83 -31.75
C VAL A 284 88.60 0.49 -31.62
N VAL A 285 88.13 -0.60 -32.23
CA VAL A 285 86.70 -0.91 -32.32
C VAL A 285 86.13 -1.63 -31.08
N ASN A 286 86.95 -2.32 -30.28
CA ASN A 286 86.47 -3.02 -29.08
C ASN A 286 86.12 -2.09 -27.90
N GLY A 287 86.59 -0.83 -27.90
CA GLY A 287 86.33 0.13 -26.82
C GLY A 287 85.03 0.93 -26.97
N ALA A 288 84.61 1.22 -28.21
CA ALA A 288 83.44 2.07 -28.47
C ALA A 288 82.11 1.29 -28.48
N VAL A 289 82.14 -0.01 -28.81
CA VAL A 289 80.94 -0.84 -28.95
C VAL A 289 80.32 -1.22 -27.60
N ASN A 290 81.13 -1.31 -26.53
CA ASN A 290 80.61 -1.58 -25.18
C ASN A 290 80.13 -0.32 -24.42
N GLY A 291 80.49 0.89 -24.88
CA GLY A 291 80.14 2.14 -24.21
C GLY A 291 78.71 2.63 -24.50
N ILE A 292 78.15 2.29 -25.66
CA ILE A 292 76.82 2.79 -26.07
C ILE A 292 75.70 1.79 -25.73
N ALA A 293 76.04 0.51 -25.49
CA ALA A 293 75.06 -0.50 -25.07
C ALA A 293 74.50 -0.27 -23.64
N ALA A 294 75.18 0.50 -22.79
CA ALA A 294 74.69 0.83 -21.44
C ALA A 294 73.68 2.00 -21.42
N GLY A 295 73.63 2.82 -22.47
CA GLY A 295 72.78 4.02 -22.53
C GLY A 295 71.32 3.75 -22.91
N VAL A 296 71.05 2.67 -23.64
CA VAL A 296 69.71 2.40 -24.20
C VAL A 296 68.87 1.47 -23.32
N THR A 297 69.48 0.71 -22.41
CA THR A 297 68.75 -0.13 -21.45
C THR A 297 68.27 0.66 -20.22
N SER A 298 68.96 1.74 -19.84
CA SER A 298 68.63 2.52 -18.64
C SER A 298 67.40 3.43 -18.82
N GLY A 299 67.06 3.85 -20.04
CA GLY A 299 65.87 4.66 -20.33
C GLY A 299 64.56 3.85 -20.40
N ILE A 300 64.65 2.55 -20.67
CA ILE A 300 63.48 1.67 -20.89
C ILE A 300 62.87 1.21 -19.57
N ILE A 301 63.65 1.09 -18.49
CA ILE A 301 63.12 0.70 -17.17
C ILE A 301 62.45 1.89 -16.46
N ALA A 302 62.94 3.12 -16.64
CA ALA A 302 62.34 4.30 -16.01
C ALA A 302 60.95 4.65 -16.57
N ALA A 303 60.72 4.47 -17.87
CA ALA A 303 59.42 4.74 -18.50
C ALA A 303 58.39 3.64 -18.22
N ALA A 304 58.82 2.37 -18.08
CA ALA A 304 57.92 1.26 -17.76
C ALA A 304 57.47 1.24 -16.29
N VAL A 305 58.31 1.72 -15.36
CA VAL A 305 57.99 1.73 -13.92
C VAL A 305 57.19 3.00 -13.52
N ALA A 306 57.43 4.14 -14.18
CA ALA A 306 56.66 5.37 -13.89
C ALA A 306 55.18 5.28 -14.31
N GLY A 307 54.87 4.54 -15.38
CA GLY A 307 53.48 4.32 -15.82
C GLY A 307 52.66 3.36 -14.94
N LEU A 308 53.33 2.46 -14.22
CA LEU A 308 52.69 1.47 -13.35
C LEU A 308 52.42 2.00 -11.92
N MET A 309 53.11 3.06 -11.49
CA MET A 309 52.92 3.66 -10.15
C MET A 309 51.80 4.73 -10.09
N CYS A 310 51.37 5.30 -11.23
CA CYS A 310 50.28 6.30 -11.26
C CYS A 310 48.87 5.70 -11.39
N THR A 311 48.72 4.37 -11.29
CA THR A 311 47.40 3.69 -11.35
C THR A 311 46.99 3.02 -10.04
N VAL A 312 47.75 3.21 -8.96
CA VAL A 312 47.35 2.80 -7.60
C VAL A 312 47.53 3.98 -6.64
N MET A 313 46.65 4.98 -6.74
CA MET A 313 46.16 5.82 -5.65
C MET A 313 44.80 6.41 -6.06
#